data_AF-A0A416HUH5-F1
#
_entry.id   AF-A0A416HUH5-F1
#
_cell.length_a   1.000
_cell.length_b   1.000
_cell.length_c   1.000
_cell.angle_alpha   90.00
_cell.angle_beta   90.00
_cell.angle_gamma   90.00
#
_symmetry.space_group_name_H-M   'P 1'
#
loop_
_entity.id
_entity.type
_entity.pdbx_description
1 polymer ?
#
loop_
_entity_poly.entity_id
_entity_poly.type
_entity_poly.pdbx_seq_one_letter_code
_entity_poly.pdbx_strand_id
1 'polypeptide(L)'
;MQYAIEMYYDDLTEKAIYDLAIQIADRGISSKFLEWKTRPHITLACFNDVDEDKCEKLLKDFAVKHSKKPAYIGSIGMFNDSRTIFLSPIMTKEMYDLQRDLHECMNLFDTTGWEWYCPDRWVPHCTVALTKEDSEEAFFDAADFVLHEFKKIQGIFQSVGLVKVTFPVEELYTVELM
;
A
#
# COMPACT_ATOMS: atom_id res chain seq x y z
N MET A 1 8.52 -10.37 -4.47
CA MET A 1 7.71 -9.79 -5.56
C MET A 1 8.67 -8.92 -6.34
N GLN A 2 8.52 -8.81 -7.66
CA GLN A 2 9.34 -7.87 -8.43
C GLN A 2 8.54 -6.61 -8.78
N TYR A 3 7.23 -6.76 -8.98
CA TYR A 3 6.33 -5.66 -9.31
C TYR A 3 5.10 -5.68 -8.44
N ALA A 4 4.49 -4.51 -8.27
CA ALA A 4 3.22 -4.36 -7.60
C ALA A 4 2.37 -3.29 -8.29
N ILE A 5 1.05 -3.45 -8.18
CA ILE A 5 0.11 -2.36 -8.45
C ILE A 5 -0.30 -1.77 -7.12
N GLU A 6 -0.03 -0.49 -6.96
CA GLU A 6 -0.30 0.27 -5.75
C GLU A 6 -1.40 1.29 -6.02
N MET A 7 -2.23 1.55 -5.02
CA MET A 7 -3.24 2.59 -5.02
C MET A 7 -2.87 3.67 -4.01
N TYR A 8 -2.94 4.91 -4.44
CA TYR A 8 -2.42 6.07 -3.73
C TYR A 8 -3.54 7.00 -3.27
N TYR A 9 -3.26 7.72 -2.19
CA TYR A 9 -4.18 8.68 -1.59
C TYR A 9 -3.98 10.08 -2.17
N ASP A 10 -4.90 11.01 -1.90
CA ASP A 10 -4.64 12.44 -2.08
C ASP A 10 -3.46 12.93 -1.23
N ASP A 11 -2.83 14.03 -1.66
CA ASP A 11 -1.61 14.57 -1.06
C ASP A 11 -1.75 14.86 0.44
N LEU A 12 -2.93 15.32 0.89
CA LEU A 12 -3.17 15.63 2.31
C LEU A 12 -3.20 14.35 3.14
N THR A 13 -3.83 13.32 2.62
CA THR A 13 -3.94 12.01 3.25
C THR A 13 -2.61 11.27 3.25
N GLU A 14 -1.87 11.28 2.13
CA GLU A 14 -0.52 10.76 2.07
C GLU A 14 0.37 11.45 3.11
N LYS A 15 0.35 12.78 3.16
CA LYS A 15 1.14 13.52 4.15
C LYS A 15 0.79 13.10 5.58
N ALA A 16 -0.49 13.04 5.93
CA ALA A 16 -0.93 12.67 7.27
C ALA A 16 -0.45 11.27 7.69
N ILE A 17 -0.46 10.31 6.76
CA ILE A 17 0.03 8.96 7.01
C ILE A 17 1.57 8.94 7.11
N TYR A 18 2.25 9.62 6.18
CA TYR A 18 3.70 9.67 6.13
C TYR A 18 4.31 10.36 7.36
N ASP A 19 3.62 11.36 7.91
CA ASP A 19 4.01 12.04 9.16
C ASP A 19 4.10 11.07 10.34
N LEU A 20 3.32 9.97 10.38
CA LEU A 20 3.47 8.93 11.40
C LEU A 20 4.79 8.19 11.25
N ALA A 21 5.14 7.81 10.01
CA ALA A 21 6.39 7.12 9.73
C ALA A 21 7.63 7.99 10.04
N ILE A 22 7.57 9.29 9.72
CA ILE A 22 8.60 10.26 10.10
C ILE A 22 8.75 10.30 11.62
N GLN A 23 7.64 10.38 12.35
CA GLN A 23 7.68 10.45 13.82
C GLN A 23 8.21 9.18 14.49
N ILE A 24 8.01 8.01 13.88
CA ILE A 24 8.61 6.72 14.31
C ILE A 24 10.13 6.78 14.13
N ALA A 25 10.60 7.26 12.98
CA ALA A 25 12.03 7.40 12.70
C ALA A 25 12.71 8.45 13.59
N ASP A 26 12.09 9.60 13.79
CA ASP A 26 12.60 10.69 14.66
C ASP A 26 12.75 10.25 16.12
N ARG A 27 11.97 9.26 16.56
CA ARG A 27 12.08 8.63 17.89
C ARG A 27 13.16 7.55 17.97
N GLY A 28 13.81 7.22 16.86
CA GLY A 28 14.83 6.17 16.78
C GLY A 28 14.26 4.76 16.85
N ILE A 29 12.95 4.57 16.63
CA ILE A 29 12.31 3.25 16.68
C ILE A 29 12.65 2.45 15.42
N SER A 30 12.40 3.03 14.24
CA SER A 30 12.80 2.45 12.96
C SER A 30 12.76 3.50 11.85
N SER A 31 13.77 3.51 10.99
CA SER A 31 13.83 4.32 9.76
C SER A 31 13.50 3.51 8.50
N LYS A 32 13.33 2.18 8.61
CA LYS A 32 13.33 1.27 7.47
C LYS A 32 12.29 1.60 6.42
N PHE A 33 11.07 1.94 6.84
CA PHE A 33 10.01 2.34 5.91
C PHE A 33 10.42 3.58 5.07
N LEU A 34 11.07 4.57 5.66
CA LEU A 34 11.52 5.78 4.95
C LEU A 34 12.65 5.47 3.96
N GLU A 35 13.51 4.50 4.29
CA GLU A 35 14.64 4.10 3.42
C GLU A 35 14.17 3.48 2.10
N TRP A 36 13.00 2.83 2.07
CA TRP A 36 12.39 2.34 0.83
C TRP A 36 12.02 3.45 -0.15
N LYS A 37 11.93 4.72 0.30
CA LYS A 37 11.49 5.88 -0.48
C LYS A 37 10.18 5.67 -1.24
N THR A 38 9.30 4.83 -0.69
CA THR A 38 7.92 4.70 -1.14
C THR A 38 7.05 5.76 -0.43
N ARG A 39 5.88 6.02 -1.00
CA ARG A 39 4.85 6.88 -0.40
C ARG A 39 3.70 6.02 0.16
N PRO A 40 2.86 6.55 1.05
CA PRO A 40 1.73 5.80 1.60
C PRO A 40 0.81 5.26 0.50
N HIS A 41 0.54 3.97 0.53
CA HIS A 41 -0.21 3.28 -0.51
C HIS A 41 -0.94 2.06 0.04
N ILE A 42 -1.76 1.46 -0.81
CA ILE A 42 -2.28 0.11 -0.63
C ILE A 42 -1.87 -0.73 -1.82
N THR A 43 -1.24 -1.87 -1.56
CA THR A 43 -0.92 -2.84 -2.62
C THR A 43 -2.18 -3.60 -3.04
N LEU A 44 -2.57 -3.47 -4.32
CA LEU A 44 -3.73 -4.14 -4.91
C LEU A 44 -3.38 -5.52 -5.50
N ALA A 45 -2.18 -5.65 -6.06
CA ALA A 45 -1.68 -6.90 -6.65
C ALA A 45 -0.15 -6.93 -6.61
N CYS A 46 0.43 -8.14 -6.55
CA CYS A 46 1.86 -8.37 -6.64
C CYS A 46 2.16 -9.39 -7.74
N PHE A 47 3.23 -9.16 -8.48
CA PHE A 47 3.64 -9.98 -9.61
C PHE A 47 5.11 -10.37 -9.53
N ASN A 48 5.43 -11.55 -10.05
CA ASN A 48 6.81 -12.02 -10.19
C ASN A 48 7.53 -11.37 -11.37
N ASP A 49 6.79 -11.03 -12.43
CA ASP A 49 7.28 -10.32 -13.60
C ASP A 49 6.12 -9.67 -14.37
N VAL A 50 6.38 -8.59 -15.10
CA VAL A 50 5.39 -7.89 -15.93
C VAL A 50 6.02 -7.39 -17.24
N ASP A 51 5.21 -7.34 -18.29
CA ASP A 51 5.49 -6.51 -19.47
C ASP A 51 5.05 -5.08 -19.13
N GLU A 52 6.02 -4.20 -18.82
CA GLU A 52 5.78 -2.83 -18.33
C GLU A 52 4.90 -2.02 -19.30
N ASP A 53 5.20 -2.05 -20.62
CA ASP A 53 4.43 -1.34 -21.66
C ASP A 53 2.98 -1.82 -21.75
N LYS A 54 2.78 -3.14 -21.63
CA LYS A 54 1.43 -3.72 -21.64
C LYS A 54 0.69 -3.42 -20.36
N CYS A 55 1.37 -3.48 -19.22
CA CYS A 55 0.80 -3.18 -17.91
C CYS A 55 0.34 -1.71 -17.83
N GLU A 56 1.15 -0.77 -18.32
CA GLU A 56 0.79 0.65 -18.40
C GLU A 56 -0.52 0.86 -19.18
N LYS A 57 -0.66 0.21 -20.34
CA LYS A 57 -1.89 0.31 -21.17
C LYS A 57 -3.11 -0.24 -20.44
N LEU A 58 -2.98 -1.41 -19.82
CA LEU A 58 -4.06 -2.01 -19.03
C LEU A 58 -4.43 -1.13 -17.84
N LEU A 59 -3.45 -0.50 -17.19
CA LEU A 59 -3.69 0.37 -16.04
C LEU A 59 -4.39 1.68 -16.44
N LYS A 60 -4.08 2.24 -17.63
CA LYS A 60 -4.82 3.37 -18.22
C LYS A 60 -6.29 3.02 -18.47
N ASP A 61 -6.54 1.88 -19.12
CA ASP A 61 -7.90 1.42 -19.41
C ASP A 61 -8.68 1.12 -18.12
N PHE A 62 -8.01 0.59 -17.11
CA PHE A 62 -8.56 0.35 -15.78
C PHE A 62 -8.94 1.67 -15.09
N ALA A 63 -8.03 2.65 -15.07
CA ALA A 63 -8.25 3.94 -14.39
C ALA A 63 -9.42 4.74 -14.99
N VAL A 64 -9.68 4.61 -16.30
CA VAL A 64 -10.84 5.24 -16.95
C VAL A 64 -12.18 4.64 -16.49
N LYS A 65 -12.20 3.37 -16.05
CA LYS A 65 -13.42 2.68 -15.60
C LYS A 65 -13.75 2.91 -14.14
N HIS A 66 -12.76 3.33 -13.35
CA HIS A 66 -12.90 3.47 -11.90
C HIS A 66 -12.79 4.92 -11.49
N SER A 67 -13.81 5.42 -10.80
CA SER A 67 -13.75 6.76 -10.24
C SER A 67 -12.86 6.81 -9.00
N LYS A 68 -12.36 8.02 -8.68
CA LYS A 68 -11.83 8.34 -7.35
C LYS A 68 -12.84 7.95 -6.27
N LYS A 69 -12.34 7.49 -5.11
CA LYS A 69 -13.19 6.94 -4.04
C LYS A 69 -12.81 7.49 -2.69
N PRO A 70 -13.75 7.66 -1.76
CA PRO A 70 -13.40 8.01 -0.38
C PRO A 70 -12.47 6.97 0.25
N ALA A 71 -11.40 7.45 0.87
CA ALA A 71 -10.52 6.67 1.70
C ALA A 71 -10.82 6.97 3.18
N TYR A 72 -11.28 5.97 3.93
CA TYR A 72 -11.48 6.10 5.37
C TYR A 72 -10.51 5.16 6.07
N ILE A 73 -9.69 5.69 6.97
CA ILE A 73 -8.74 4.89 7.74
C ILE A 73 -9.20 4.91 9.20
N GLY A 74 -9.58 3.73 9.69
CA GLY A 74 -10.35 3.61 10.93
C GLY A 74 -9.65 2.81 12.03
N SER A 75 -8.65 2.03 11.68
CA SER A 75 -7.97 1.11 12.59
C SER A 75 -6.50 0.97 12.24
N ILE A 76 -5.76 0.41 13.19
CA ILE A 76 -4.36 0.02 13.04
C ILE A 76 -4.29 -1.50 13.05
N GLY A 77 -3.25 -2.06 12.46
CA GLY A 77 -3.03 -3.50 12.38
C GLY A 77 -1.55 -3.84 12.34
N MET A 78 -1.28 -5.13 12.51
CA MET A 78 0.06 -5.68 12.63
C MET A 78 0.18 -6.98 11.86
N PHE A 79 1.29 -7.16 11.15
CA PHE A 79 1.70 -8.46 10.62
C PHE A 79 2.87 -8.98 11.44
N ASN A 80 2.64 -10.04 12.21
CA ASN A 80 3.62 -10.55 13.19
C ASN A 80 4.86 -11.17 12.53
N ASP A 81 4.70 -11.80 11.37
CA ASP A 81 5.76 -12.49 10.62
C ASP A 81 6.75 -11.52 9.94
N SER A 82 6.24 -10.38 9.49
CA SER A 82 7.02 -9.30 8.87
C SER A 82 7.36 -8.17 9.85
N ARG A 83 6.84 -8.22 11.09
CA ARG A 83 6.95 -7.14 12.08
C ARG A 83 6.58 -5.78 11.47
N THR A 84 5.46 -5.75 10.77
CA THR A 84 4.94 -4.56 10.07
C THR A 84 3.82 -3.93 10.89
N ILE A 85 3.88 -2.62 11.10
CA ILE A 85 2.76 -1.83 11.60
C ILE A 85 2.10 -1.12 10.41
N PHE A 86 0.78 -1.27 10.30
CA PHE A 86 0.02 -0.67 9.21
C PHE A 86 -1.26 -0.02 9.70
N LEU A 87 -1.72 0.96 8.94
CA LEU A 87 -3.07 1.48 9.05
C LEU A 87 -4.00 0.67 8.16
N SER A 88 -5.21 0.39 8.63
CA SER A 88 -6.21 -0.37 7.91
C SER A 88 -7.30 0.56 7.37
N PRO A 89 -7.36 0.74 6.04
CA PRO A 89 -8.46 1.43 5.39
C PRO A 89 -9.73 0.58 5.45
N ILE A 90 -10.86 1.24 5.66
CA ILE A 90 -12.19 0.63 5.67
C ILE A 90 -12.56 0.30 4.23
N MET A 91 -12.60 -1.00 3.92
CA MET A 91 -12.98 -1.46 2.58
C MET A 91 -14.48 -1.60 2.44
N THR A 92 -15.00 -1.05 1.34
CA THR A 92 -16.38 -1.22 0.89
C THR A 92 -16.46 -2.36 -0.11
N LYS A 93 -17.67 -2.80 -0.46
CA LYS A 93 -17.88 -3.75 -1.55
C LYS A 93 -17.21 -3.27 -2.85
N GLU A 94 -17.34 -1.99 -3.16
CA GLU A 94 -16.77 -1.36 -4.35
C GLU A 94 -15.24 -1.46 -4.39
N MET A 95 -14.56 -1.37 -3.24
CA MET A 95 -13.11 -1.55 -3.16
C MET A 95 -12.68 -2.99 -3.46
N TYR A 96 -13.42 -3.97 -2.95
CA TYR A 96 -13.17 -5.38 -3.26
C TYR A 96 -13.51 -5.72 -4.71
N ASP A 97 -14.57 -5.13 -5.28
CA ASP A 97 -14.90 -5.27 -6.69
C ASP A 97 -13.80 -4.66 -7.58
N LEU A 98 -13.25 -3.49 -7.21
CA LEU A 98 -12.15 -2.83 -7.91
C LEU A 98 -10.89 -3.70 -7.93
N GLN A 99 -10.52 -4.28 -6.79
CA GLN A 99 -9.36 -5.18 -6.72
C GLN A 99 -9.58 -6.46 -7.55
N ARG A 100 -10.80 -7.00 -7.56
CA ARG A 100 -11.15 -8.15 -8.40
C ARG A 100 -11.05 -7.82 -9.90
N ASP A 101 -11.60 -6.68 -10.33
CA ASP A 101 -11.50 -6.22 -11.72
C ASP A 101 -10.03 -5.97 -12.13
N LEU A 102 -9.20 -5.47 -11.22
CA LEU A 102 -7.76 -5.32 -11.48
C LEU A 102 -7.12 -6.70 -11.77
N HIS A 103 -7.38 -7.71 -10.93
CA HIS A 103 -6.86 -9.06 -11.14
C HIS A 103 -7.40 -9.70 -12.42
N GLU A 104 -8.65 -9.42 -12.80
CA GLU A 104 -9.21 -9.87 -14.09
C GLU A 104 -8.53 -9.20 -15.29
N CYS A 105 -8.30 -7.88 -15.23
CA CYS A 105 -7.59 -7.11 -16.25
C CYS A 105 -6.12 -7.54 -16.41
N MET A 106 -5.50 -7.97 -15.30
CA MET A 106 -4.07 -8.27 -15.21
C MET A 106 -3.77 -9.79 -15.14
N ASN A 107 -4.75 -10.64 -15.49
CA ASN A 107 -4.66 -12.10 -15.31
C ASN A 107 -3.54 -12.80 -16.11
N LEU A 108 -2.88 -12.09 -17.02
CA LEU A 108 -1.76 -12.61 -17.79
C LEU A 108 -0.43 -12.60 -17.03
N PHE A 109 -0.36 -11.90 -15.90
CA PHE A 109 0.85 -11.75 -15.10
C PHE A 109 0.88 -12.77 -13.96
N ASP A 110 2.08 -13.27 -13.64
CA ASP A 110 2.27 -14.33 -12.66
C ASP A 110 2.17 -13.81 -11.22
N THR A 111 1.16 -14.30 -10.49
CA THR A 111 0.94 -14.01 -9.07
C THR A 111 1.37 -15.16 -8.14
N THR A 112 2.07 -16.18 -8.64
CA THR A 112 2.46 -17.36 -7.85
C THR A 112 3.30 -16.94 -6.64
N GLY A 113 2.91 -17.37 -5.43
CA GLY A 113 3.56 -17.00 -4.18
C GLY A 113 3.07 -15.67 -3.57
N TRP A 114 2.13 -14.97 -4.23
CA TRP A 114 1.51 -13.73 -3.75
C TRP A 114 0.02 -13.90 -3.47
N GLU A 115 -0.41 -15.09 -3.07
CA GLU A 115 -1.82 -15.43 -2.90
C GLU A 115 -2.53 -14.57 -1.86
N TRP A 116 -1.79 -14.00 -0.89
CA TRP A 116 -2.30 -13.06 0.11
C TRP A 116 -2.69 -11.69 -0.47
N TYR A 117 -2.35 -11.41 -1.73
CA TYR A 117 -2.77 -10.23 -2.47
C TYR A 117 -3.82 -10.53 -3.54
N CYS A 118 -4.29 -11.78 -3.64
CA CYS A 118 -5.36 -12.18 -4.55
C CYS A 118 -6.75 -11.90 -3.96
N PRO A 119 -7.80 -11.83 -4.80
CA PRO A 119 -9.17 -11.69 -4.34
C PRO A 119 -9.55 -12.72 -3.28
N ASP A 120 -10.39 -12.30 -2.32
CA ASP A 120 -10.90 -13.11 -1.21
C ASP A 120 -9.85 -13.59 -0.18
N ARG A 121 -8.57 -13.18 -0.33
CA ARG A 121 -7.49 -13.39 0.66
C ARG A 121 -6.79 -12.11 1.10
N TRP A 122 -7.00 -11.03 0.36
CA TRP A 122 -6.35 -9.74 0.54
C TRP A 122 -6.72 -9.04 1.84
N VAL A 123 -5.69 -8.67 2.61
CA VAL A 123 -5.81 -7.77 3.76
C VAL A 123 -5.39 -6.37 3.30
N PRO A 124 -6.33 -5.42 3.15
CA PRO A 124 -6.03 -4.05 2.78
C PRO A 124 -5.25 -3.33 3.90
N HIS A 125 -4.10 -2.78 3.57
CA HIS A 125 -3.23 -2.13 4.54
C HIS A 125 -2.39 -1.02 3.91
N CYS A 126 -2.01 -0.05 4.74
CA CYS A 126 -1.03 0.99 4.42
C CYS A 126 0.05 1.00 5.49
N THR A 127 1.24 0.54 5.13
CA THR A 127 2.37 0.42 6.07
C THR A 127 2.82 1.79 6.57
N VAL A 128 3.12 1.88 7.87
CA VAL A 128 3.73 3.06 8.51
C VAL A 128 5.03 2.73 9.22
N ALA A 129 5.31 1.45 9.50
CA ALA A 129 6.61 1.00 9.99
C ALA A 129 6.91 -0.44 9.57
N LEU A 130 8.19 -0.68 9.26
CA LEU A 130 8.78 -1.99 9.01
C LEU A 130 9.88 -2.19 10.05
N THR A 131 9.76 -3.17 10.95
CA THR A 131 10.72 -3.31 12.06
C THR A 131 11.44 -4.65 12.08
N LYS A 132 11.34 -5.41 10.98
CA LYS A 132 11.92 -6.77 10.89
C LYS A 132 13.44 -6.80 11.07
N GLU A 133 14.12 -5.78 10.56
CA GLU A 133 15.59 -5.66 10.59
C GLU A 133 16.10 -4.93 11.84
N ASP A 134 15.19 -4.40 12.65
CA ASP A 134 15.51 -3.68 13.89
C ASP A 134 15.46 -4.65 15.09
N SER A 135 15.60 -4.11 16.31
CA SER A 135 15.44 -4.92 17.52
C SER A 135 14.03 -5.48 17.66
N GLU A 136 13.85 -6.51 18.48
CA GLU A 136 12.52 -7.08 18.72
C GLU A 136 11.57 -6.08 19.37
N GLU A 137 12.10 -5.22 20.25
CA GLU A 137 11.37 -4.15 20.92
C GLU A 137 10.81 -3.12 19.95
N ALA A 138 11.50 -2.84 18.84
CA ALA A 138 11.07 -1.85 17.86
C ALA A 138 9.65 -2.12 17.31
N PHE A 139 9.26 -3.40 17.19
CA PHE A 139 7.90 -3.76 16.77
C PHE A 139 6.83 -3.32 17.79
N PHE A 140 7.11 -3.51 19.09
CA PHE A 140 6.20 -3.15 20.17
C PHE A 140 6.18 -1.64 20.41
N ASP A 141 7.35 -0.99 20.36
CA ASP A 141 7.47 0.46 20.52
C ASP A 141 6.77 1.21 19.37
N ALA A 142 6.92 0.73 18.13
CA ALA A 142 6.18 1.30 17.00
C ALA A 142 4.67 1.11 17.16
N ALA A 143 4.22 -0.06 17.63
CA ALA A 143 2.80 -0.31 17.89
C ALA A 143 2.24 0.60 18.99
N ASP A 144 2.96 0.74 20.12
CA ASP A 144 2.57 1.62 21.23
C ASP A 144 2.48 3.08 20.79
N PHE A 145 3.47 3.56 20.03
CA PHE A 145 3.44 4.90 19.48
C PHE A 145 2.22 5.14 18.58
N VAL A 146 1.99 4.26 17.61
CA VAL A 146 0.88 4.41 16.66
C VAL A 146 -0.48 4.31 17.37
N LEU A 147 -0.61 3.50 18.43
CA LEU A 147 -1.82 3.42 19.26
C LEU A 147 -2.19 4.76 19.92
N HIS A 148 -1.20 5.53 20.38
CA HIS A 148 -1.42 6.81 21.03
C HIS A 148 -1.69 7.93 20.03
N GLU A 149 -0.91 7.98 18.95
CA GLU A 149 -0.94 9.11 18.00
C GLU A 149 -2.01 8.97 16.93
N PHE A 150 -2.32 7.76 16.48
CA PHE A 150 -3.27 7.58 15.37
C PHE A 150 -4.63 8.19 15.71
N LYS A 151 -5.17 8.94 14.75
CA LYS A 151 -6.54 9.43 14.69
C LYS A 151 -7.13 9.02 13.36
N LYS A 152 -8.46 8.85 13.31
CA LYS A 152 -9.16 8.49 12.07
C LYS A 152 -8.85 9.51 10.98
N ILE A 153 -8.53 9.02 9.79
CA ILE A 153 -8.23 9.85 8.61
C ILE A 153 -9.35 9.65 7.59
N GLN A 154 -9.75 10.77 6.97
CA GLN A 154 -10.66 10.79 5.84
C GLN A 154 -9.95 11.48 4.68
N GLY A 155 -9.97 10.82 3.53
CA GLY A 155 -9.30 11.23 2.30
C GLY A 155 -9.95 10.64 1.07
N ILE A 156 -9.18 10.54 0.01
CA ILE A 156 -9.57 10.06 -1.32
C ILE A 156 -8.47 9.12 -1.84
N PHE A 157 -8.86 7.97 -2.38
CA PHE A 157 -8.01 7.20 -3.29
C PHE A 157 -8.06 7.88 -4.66
N GLN A 158 -6.93 8.43 -5.11
CA GLN A 158 -6.87 9.31 -6.27
C GLN A 158 -6.28 8.66 -7.51
N SER A 159 -5.33 7.75 -7.34
CA SER A 159 -4.56 7.19 -8.45
C SER A 159 -4.12 5.76 -8.18
N VAL A 160 -3.73 5.07 -9.24
CA VAL A 160 -3.06 3.76 -9.18
C VAL A 160 -1.75 3.82 -9.96
N GLY A 161 -0.77 3.01 -9.57
CA GLY A 161 0.51 2.96 -10.26
C GLY A 161 1.14 1.57 -10.28
N LEU A 162 2.02 1.38 -11.24
CA LEU A 162 2.93 0.25 -11.34
C LEU A 162 4.25 0.64 -10.70
N VAL A 163 4.72 -0.20 -9.78
CA VAL A 163 6.03 -0.05 -9.15
C VAL A 163 6.88 -1.29 -9.39
N LYS A 164 8.19 -1.08 -9.43
CA LYS A 164 9.19 -2.13 -9.28
C LYS A 164 9.70 -2.13 -7.84
N VAL A 165 9.61 -3.29 -7.19
CA VAL A 165 9.93 -3.46 -5.78
C VAL A 165 11.43 -3.69 -5.62
N THR A 166 12.19 -2.60 -5.82
CA THR A 166 13.62 -2.48 -5.53
C THR A 166 13.84 -1.72 -4.22
N PHE A 167 15.09 -1.59 -3.78
CA PHE A 167 15.46 -0.76 -2.64
C PHE A 167 16.41 0.37 -3.11
N PRO A 168 15.93 1.62 -3.30
CA PRO A 168 14.55 2.11 -3.06
C PRO A 168 13.54 1.62 -4.12
N VAL A 169 12.25 1.75 -3.82
CA VAL A 169 11.16 1.44 -4.75
C VAL A 169 11.22 2.38 -5.96
N GLU A 170 10.96 1.84 -7.14
CA GLU A 170 10.89 2.60 -8.38
C GLU A 170 9.42 2.69 -8.84
N GLU A 171 8.84 3.89 -8.82
CA GLU A 171 7.52 4.15 -9.39
C GLU A 171 7.67 4.32 -10.91
N LEU A 172 7.20 3.33 -11.67
CA LEU A 172 7.39 3.30 -13.13
C LEU A 172 6.33 4.12 -13.85
N TYR A 173 5.08 4.02 -13.40
CA TYR A 173 3.95 4.69 -14.02
C TYR A 173 2.81 4.87 -13.03
N THR A 174 2.16 6.04 -13.06
CA THR A 174 0.97 6.35 -12.25
C THR A 174 -0.10 7.03 -13.10
N VAL A 175 -1.36 6.70 -12.82
CA VAL A 175 -2.53 7.25 -13.49
C VAL A 175 -3.64 7.58 -12.50
N GLU A 176 -4.23 8.75 -12.67
CA GLU A 176 -5.40 9.20 -11.90
C GLU A 176 -6.63 8.35 -12.23
N LEU A 177 -7.38 7.99 -11.19
CA LEU A 177 -8.74 7.47 -11.32
C LEU A 177 -9.68 8.61 -11.79
N MET A 178 -10.75 8.24 -12.48
CA MET A 178 -11.71 9.19 -13.09
C MET A 178 -12.58 9.96 -12.09
#